data_AF-A0A6A6JKU4-F1
#
_entry.id   AF-A0A6A6JKU4-F1
#
_cell.length_a   1.000
_cell.length_b   1.000
_cell.length_c   1.000
_cell.angle_alpha   90.00
_cell.angle_beta   90.00
_cell.angle_gamma   90.00
#
_symmetry.space_group_name_H-M   'P 1'
#
loop_
_entity.id
_entity.type
_entity.pdbx_description
1 polymer ?
#
loop_
_entity_poly.entity_id
_entity_poly.type
_entity_poly.pdbx_seq_one_letter_code
_entity_poly.pdbx_strand_id
1 'polypeptide(L)'
;MRFSRIITSALCLFSVQALTVPEGKSLNTRTVPGELFNHAKEAIRKHAVGATRTMMHSGIGAPRAYQIAKSKGLQTVETTMALAVSKEREKYKDTLVKFCVPKEQYCRGSESKLAEWKEAWGEISRAWAEYAEQRTTLATHKGGPATESFYKKIEEPILQRNGVSITIENNHPKGPD
;
A
#
# COMPACT_ATOMS: atom_id res chain seq x y z
N MET A 1 7.38 10.33 34.68
CA MET A 1 7.34 10.42 33.20
C MET A 1 7.97 9.16 32.62
N ARG A 2 7.20 8.33 31.90
CA ARG A 2 7.64 7.35 30.87
C ARG A 2 6.53 6.30 30.66
N PHE A 3 5.58 6.61 29.78
CA PHE A 3 4.73 5.61 29.12
C PHE A 3 4.48 6.10 27.69
N SER A 4 5.41 5.81 26.79
CA SER A 4 5.20 5.89 25.34
C SER A 4 5.74 4.60 24.73
N ARG A 5 4.98 3.51 24.94
CA ARG A 5 5.19 2.23 24.26
C ARG A 5 4.22 2.17 23.07
N ILE A 6 4.81 2.07 21.87
CA ILE A 6 4.32 1.30 20.71
C ILE A 6 2.95 1.73 20.17
N ILE A 7 2.96 2.70 19.24
CA ILE A 7 1.91 2.85 18.21
C ILE A 7 2.62 2.90 16.86
N THR A 8 3.22 1.78 16.50
CA THR A 8 3.76 1.51 15.17
C THR A 8 3.07 0.22 14.72
N SER A 9 2.33 0.27 13.61
CA SER A 9 1.55 -0.83 12.99
C SER A 9 0.10 -1.07 13.45
N ALA A 10 -0.61 -0.10 14.01
CA ALA A 10 -1.96 -0.33 14.51
C ALA A 10 -3.09 -0.45 13.44
N LEU A 11 -2.85 -0.14 12.17
CA LEU A 11 -3.92 -0.19 11.14
C LEU A 11 -4.07 -1.54 10.44
N CYS A 12 -3.15 -2.46 10.67
CA CYS A 12 -3.38 -3.89 10.42
C CYS A 12 -3.71 -4.67 11.71
N LEU A 13 -3.76 -4.02 12.89
CA LEU A 13 -3.85 -4.72 14.19
C LEU A 13 -5.14 -4.49 14.97
N PHE A 14 -6.06 -3.60 14.55
CA PHE A 14 -7.33 -3.44 15.30
C PHE A 14 -8.46 -4.43 14.93
N SER A 15 -8.17 -5.44 14.10
CA SER A 15 -9.07 -6.59 13.88
C SER A 15 -8.38 -7.96 13.91
N VAL A 16 -7.11 -8.02 14.35
CA VAL A 16 -6.34 -9.28 14.35
C VAL A 16 -5.92 -9.62 15.77
N GLN A 17 -6.86 -10.14 16.56
CA GLN A 17 -6.48 -11.05 17.62
C GLN A 17 -5.98 -12.34 16.96
N ALA A 18 -4.70 -12.66 17.19
CA ALA A 18 -4.04 -13.93 16.85
C ALA A 18 -3.93 -14.31 15.36
N LEU A 19 -2.95 -13.75 14.64
CA LEU A 19 -2.38 -14.40 13.45
C LEU A 19 -0.99 -14.93 13.78
N THR A 20 -0.95 -16.03 14.53
CA THR A 20 0.17 -16.97 14.48
C THR A 20 0.17 -17.61 13.10
N VAL A 21 1.24 -17.39 12.33
CA VAL A 21 1.49 -18.10 11.07
C VAL A 21 1.56 -19.60 11.40
N PRO A 22 0.72 -20.47 10.82
CA PRO A 22 0.92 -21.91 10.97
C PRO A 22 2.22 -22.27 10.26
N GLU A 23 3.20 -22.76 11.01
CA GLU A 23 4.33 -23.51 10.45
C GLU A 23 3.77 -24.80 9.88
N GLY A 24 3.56 -24.85 8.56
CA GLY A 24 2.96 -26.03 7.94
C GLY A 24 2.88 -25.97 6.43
N LYS A 25 3.83 -26.67 5.79
CA LYS A 25 3.93 -27.05 4.38
C LYS A 25 4.28 -25.94 3.38
N SER A 26 5.55 -26.01 2.95
CA SER A 26 6.05 -25.40 1.73
C SER A 26 5.16 -25.75 0.53
N LEU A 27 4.46 -24.77 -0.02
CA LEU A 27 4.14 -24.75 -1.44
C LEU A 27 4.83 -23.53 -2.03
N ASN A 28 5.89 -23.85 -2.75
CA ASN A 28 6.77 -22.98 -3.50
C ASN A 28 6.06 -22.51 -4.79
N THR A 29 4.91 -21.84 -4.64
CA THR A 29 4.23 -21.19 -5.77
C THR A 29 4.62 -19.74 -5.76
N ARG A 30 5.63 -19.42 -6.58
CA ARG A 30 5.96 -18.06 -6.99
C ARG A 30 4.65 -17.35 -7.33
N THR A 31 4.30 -16.30 -6.58
CA THR A 31 3.07 -15.54 -6.86
C THR A 31 3.17 -15.06 -8.30
N VAL A 32 2.24 -15.45 -9.17
CA VAL A 32 2.25 -15.05 -10.57
C VAL A 32 1.87 -13.57 -10.62
N PRO A 33 2.74 -12.66 -11.11
CA PRO A 33 2.49 -11.22 -11.08
C PRO A 33 1.14 -10.81 -11.72
N GLY A 34 0.69 -11.56 -12.75
CA GLY A 34 -0.61 -11.35 -13.40
C GLY A 34 -1.83 -11.58 -12.50
N GLU A 35 -1.80 -12.59 -11.62
CA GLU A 35 -2.91 -12.83 -10.68
C GLU A 35 -2.95 -11.77 -9.57
N LEU A 36 -1.77 -11.35 -9.10
CA LEU A 36 -1.67 -10.29 -8.10
C LEU A 36 -2.26 -8.97 -8.61
N PHE A 37 -1.92 -8.57 -9.84
CA PHE A 37 -2.46 -7.38 -10.46
C PHE A 37 -3.99 -7.42 -10.61
N ASN A 38 -4.53 -8.55 -11.08
CA ASN A 38 -5.98 -8.73 -11.25
C ASN A 38 -6.71 -8.69 -9.89
N HIS A 39 -6.19 -9.38 -8.87
CA HIS A 39 -6.74 -9.34 -7.52
C HIS A 39 -6.64 -7.93 -6.91
N ALA A 40 -5.55 -7.19 -7.15
CA ALA A 40 -5.43 -5.80 -6.72
C ALA A 40 -6.49 -4.91 -7.39
N LYS A 41 -6.67 -5.00 -8.72
CA LYS A 41 -7.72 -4.25 -9.44
C LYS A 41 -9.11 -4.56 -8.94
N GLU A 42 -9.40 -5.83 -8.71
CA GLU A 42 -10.69 -6.26 -8.19
C GLU A 42 -10.94 -5.73 -6.77
N ALA A 43 -9.95 -5.89 -5.88
CA ALA A 43 -9.99 -5.37 -4.53
C ALA A 43 -10.20 -3.85 -4.51
N ILE A 44 -9.49 -3.12 -5.37
CA ILE A 44 -9.61 -1.67 -5.50
C ILE A 44 -11.02 -1.28 -5.98
N ARG A 45 -11.51 -1.87 -7.06
CA ARG A 45 -12.84 -1.55 -7.61
C ARG A 45 -13.95 -1.80 -6.59
N LYS A 46 -13.81 -2.82 -5.75
CA LYS A 46 -14.83 -3.22 -4.79
C LYS A 46 -14.76 -2.45 -3.46
N HIS A 47 -13.57 -2.08 -3.00
CA HIS A 47 -13.35 -1.54 -1.65
C HIS A 47 -12.84 -0.10 -1.60
N ALA A 48 -12.48 0.50 -2.74
CA ALA A 48 -12.12 1.91 -2.77
C ALA A 48 -13.36 2.80 -2.62
N VAL A 49 -13.21 3.92 -1.90
CA VAL A 49 -14.28 4.91 -1.66
C VAL A 49 -14.64 5.76 -2.89
N GLY A 50 -13.94 5.58 -4.00
CA GLY A 50 -14.17 6.24 -5.28
C GLY A 50 -12.88 6.64 -6.01
N ALA A 51 -12.92 6.63 -7.34
CA ALA A 51 -11.77 6.91 -8.21
C ALA A 51 -11.20 8.33 -8.08
N THR A 52 -12.05 9.30 -7.67
CA THR A 52 -11.67 10.71 -7.44
C THR A 52 -11.26 11.02 -5.99
N ARG A 53 -11.26 9.99 -5.13
CA ARG A 53 -10.95 10.08 -3.68
C ARG A 53 -9.70 9.27 -3.32
N THR A 54 -8.77 9.18 -4.26
CA THR A 54 -7.50 8.48 -4.11
C THR A 54 -6.44 9.42 -3.55
N MET A 55 -5.49 8.86 -2.82
CA MET A 55 -4.28 9.54 -2.36
C MET A 55 -3.06 8.64 -2.57
N MET A 56 -2.04 9.22 -3.19
CA MET A 56 -0.69 8.66 -3.29
C MET A 56 0.17 9.22 -2.15
N HIS A 57 1.25 8.52 -1.80
CA HIS A 57 2.21 9.07 -0.84
C HIS A 57 3.64 8.64 -1.16
N SER A 58 4.60 9.46 -0.75
CA SER A 58 6.02 9.16 -0.91
C SER A 58 6.84 9.83 0.18
N GLY A 59 7.80 9.11 0.76
CA GLY A 59 8.76 9.64 1.75
C GLY A 59 8.16 10.09 3.10
N ILE A 60 6.88 9.82 3.36
CA ILE A 60 6.20 10.16 4.64
C ILE A 60 5.77 8.93 5.45
N GLY A 61 5.78 7.75 4.82
CA GLY A 61 5.40 6.46 5.42
C GLY A 61 3.89 6.24 5.48
N ALA A 62 3.48 4.97 5.34
CA ALA A 62 2.08 4.56 5.30
C ALA A 62 1.24 4.97 6.54
N PRO A 63 1.75 4.90 7.79
CA PRO A 63 0.95 5.31 8.96
C PRO A 63 0.55 6.79 8.92
N ARG A 64 1.46 7.67 8.47
CA ARG A 64 1.18 9.10 8.35
C ARG A 64 0.27 9.38 7.16
N ALA A 65 0.53 8.72 6.02
CA ALA A 65 -0.34 8.80 4.86
C ALA A 65 -1.79 8.42 5.20
N TYR A 66 -2.01 7.37 5.98
CA TYR A 66 -3.35 7.02 6.45
C TYR A 66 -4.03 8.15 7.24
N GLN A 67 -3.32 8.78 8.19
CA GLN A 67 -3.92 9.84 9.01
C GLN A 67 -4.33 11.04 8.16
N ILE A 68 -3.50 11.40 7.17
CA ILE A 68 -3.79 12.48 6.22
C ILE A 68 -4.96 12.10 5.31
N ALA A 69 -4.96 10.90 4.76
CA ALA A 69 -6.04 10.41 3.91
C ALA A 69 -7.38 10.43 4.66
N LYS A 70 -7.39 9.89 5.89
CA LYS A 70 -8.58 9.84 6.74
C LYS A 70 -9.15 11.24 7.03
N SER A 71 -8.31 12.21 7.39
CA SER A 71 -8.78 13.57 7.72
C SER A 71 -9.38 14.31 6.53
N LYS A 72 -9.03 13.90 5.31
CA LYS A 72 -9.54 14.47 4.05
C LYS A 72 -10.62 13.62 3.38
N GLY A 73 -11.00 12.50 3.99
CA GLY A 73 -11.90 11.53 3.36
C GLY A 73 -11.34 10.96 2.05
N LEU A 74 -10.02 10.85 1.93
CA LEU A 74 -9.33 10.14 0.86
C LEU A 74 -8.96 8.74 1.34
N GLN A 75 -8.49 7.90 0.42
CA GLN A 75 -8.02 6.56 0.72
C GLN A 75 -6.64 6.33 0.08
N THR A 76 -5.80 5.52 0.71
CA THR A 76 -4.51 5.07 0.14
C THR A 76 -4.60 3.62 -0.30
N VAL A 77 -3.68 3.20 -1.16
CA VAL A 77 -3.62 1.81 -1.63
C VAL A 77 -3.54 0.81 -0.48
N GLU A 78 -2.74 1.06 0.56
CA GLU A 78 -2.58 0.16 1.71
C GLU A 78 -3.89 -0.02 2.46
N THR A 79 -4.63 1.07 2.64
CA THR A 79 -5.90 1.03 3.38
C THR A 79 -6.98 0.28 2.61
N THR A 80 -6.99 0.41 1.29
CA THR A 80 -7.86 -0.36 0.39
C THR A 80 -7.50 -1.85 0.44
N MET A 81 -6.21 -2.19 0.38
CA MET A 81 -5.75 -3.58 0.44
C MET A 81 -6.04 -4.23 1.79
N ALA A 82 -5.80 -3.51 2.89
CA ALA A 82 -6.13 -3.99 4.24
C ALA A 82 -7.63 -4.26 4.40
N LEU A 83 -8.48 -3.37 3.88
CA LEU A 83 -9.93 -3.55 3.89
C LEU A 83 -10.33 -4.80 3.08
N ALA A 84 -9.79 -4.95 1.87
CA ALA A 84 -10.08 -6.09 1.01
C ALA A 84 -9.66 -7.42 1.65
N VAL A 85 -8.44 -7.49 2.20
CA VAL A 85 -7.92 -8.67 2.91
C VAL A 85 -8.76 -9.00 4.14
N SER A 86 -9.21 -8.00 4.91
CA SER A 86 -10.06 -8.26 6.08
C SER A 86 -11.43 -8.84 5.73
N LYS A 87 -12.01 -8.45 4.59
CA LYS A 87 -13.34 -8.88 4.15
C LYS A 87 -13.35 -10.15 3.32
N GLU A 88 -12.29 -10.40 2.55
CA GLU A 88 -12.23 -11.48 1.55
C GLU A 88 -10.91 -12.27 1.66
N ARG A 89 -10.51 -12.57 2.91
CA ARG A 89 -9.23 -13.22 3.21
C ARG A 89 -8.98 -14.50 2.39
N GLU A 90 -9.95 -15.41 2.35
CA GLU A 90 -9.79 -16.70 1.67
C GLU A 90 -9.62 -16.57 0.16
N LYS A 91 -10.22 -15.54 -0.44
CA LYS A 91 -10.06 -15.23 -1.86
C LYS A 91 -8.65 -14.73 -2.18
N TYR A 92 -8.07 -13.93 -1.29
CA TYR A 92 -6.78 -13.27 -1.53
C TYR A 92 -5.59 -13.94 -0.80
N LYS A 93 -5.81 -15.13 -0.24
CA LYS A 93 -4.83 -15.81 0.64
C LYS A 93 -3.45 -16.03 -0.01
N ASP A 94 -3.44 -16.35 -1.30
CA ASP A 94 -2.22 -16.66 -2.05
C ASP A 94 -1.64 -15.44 -2.81
N THR A 95 -2.33 -14.28 -2.74
CA THR A 95 -1.89 -13.02 -3.36
C THR A 95 -1.78 -11.89 -2.33
N LEU A 96 -2.83 -11.09 -2.12
CA LEU A 96 -2.75 -9.85 -1.34
C LEU A 96 -2.42 -10.12 0.13
N VAL A 97 -2.94 -11.20 0.72
CA VAL A 97 -2.69 -11.56 2.12
C VAL A 97 -1.20 -11.74 2.40
N LYS A 98 -0.46 -12.32 1.44
CA LYS A 98 0.99 -12.56 1.55
C LYS A 98 1.80 -11.26 1.64
N PHE A 99 1.36 -10.20 0.98
CA PHE A 99 2.09 -8.92 0.91
C PHE A 99 1.54 -7.83 1.82
N CYS A 100 0.33 -8.01 2.37
CA CYS A 100 -0.29 -7.13 3.37
C CYS A 100 0.30 -7.35 4.78
N VAL A 101 1.62 -7.37 4.87
CA VAL A 101 2.39 -7.44 6.12
C VAL A 101 3.51 -6.39 6.06
N PRO A 102 4.03 -5.94 7.22
CA PRO A 102 5.17 -5.01 7.24
C PRO A 102 6.36 -5.53 6.42
N LYS A 103 7.00 -4.64 5.66
CA LYS A 103 8.15 -4.96 4.79
C LYS A 103 9.25 -5.68 5.57
N GLU A 104 9.53 -5.25 6.78
CA GLU A 104 10.56 -5.80 7.67
C GLU A 104 10.21 -7.25 8.04
N GLN A 105 8.94 -7.52 8.31
CA GLN A 105 8.43 -8.85 8.63
C GLN A 105 8.43 -9.77 7.41
N TYR A 106 8.12 -9.26 6.22
CA TYR A 106 8.16 -10.04 4.98
C TYR A 106 9.60 -10.42 4.63
N CYS A 107 10.49 -9.43 4.60
CA CYS A 107 11.83 -9.60 4.08
C CYS A 107 12.72 -10.35 5.07
N ARG A 108 12.60 -10.14 6.40
CA ARG A 108 13.49 -10.70 7.44
C ARG A 108 14.99 -10.69 7.05
N GLY A 109 15.44 -9.65 6.36
CA GLY A 109 16.84 -9.52 5.88
C GLY A 109 17.20 -10.28 4.58
N SER A 110 16.24 -10.90 3.90
CA SER A 110 16.45 -11.61 2.63
C SER A 110 16.29 -10.69 1.42
N GLU A 111 17.34 -10.55 0.61
CA GLU A 111 17.33 -9.75 -0.62
C GLU A 111 16.37 -10.30 -1.68
N SER A 112 16.28 -11.63 -1.82
CA SER A 112 15.34 -12.25 -2.77
C SER A 112 13.88 -11.95 -2.42
N LYS A 113 13.55 -11.95 -1.12
CA LYS A 113 12.22 -11.53 -0.64
C LYS A 113 11.97 -10.04 -0.83
N LEU A 114 13.00 -9.19 -0.71
CA LEU A 114 12.86 -7.77 -0.99
C LEU A 114 12.52 -7.50 -2.46
N ALA A 115 13.16 -8.22 -3.39
CA ALA A 115 12.85 -8.11 -4.81
C ALA A 115 11.41 -8.54 -5.11
N GLU A 116 10.97 -9.69 -4.58
CA GLU A 116 9.60 -10.18 -4.72
C GLU A 116 8.57 -9.21 -4.11
N TRP A 117 8.86 -8.67 -2.92
CA TRP A 117 8.00 -7.69 -2.28
C TRP A 117 7.88 -6.40 -3.11
N LYS A 118 9.00 -5.94 -3.70
CA LYS A 118 9.01 -4.77 -4.58
C LYS A 118 8.21 -5.00 -5.86
N GLU A 119 8.34 -6.16 -6.48
CA GLU A 119 7.55 -6.55 -7.65
C GLU A 119 6.05 -6.56 -7.30
N ALA A 120 5.69 -7.19 -6.19
CA ALA A 120 4.31 -7.28 -5.75
C ALA A 120 3.66 -5.91 -5.46
N TRP A 121 4.34 -5.08 -4.67
CA TRP A 121 3.85 -3.72 -4.39
C TRP A 121 3.90 -2.81 -5.62
N GLY A 122 4.79 -3.09 -6.58
CA GLY A 122 4.78 -2.43 -7.88
C GLY A 122 3.48 -2.70 -8.66
N GLU A 123 3.03 -3.95 -8.71
CA GLU A 123 1.75 -4.32 -9.34
C GLU A 123 0.54 -3.72 -8.62
N ILE A 124 0.56 -3.73 -7.29
CA ILE A 124 -0.49 -3.11 -6.46
C ILE A 124 -0.55 -1.59 -6.71
N SER A 125 0.61 -0.92 -6.76
CA SER A 125 0.72 0.52 -7.04
C SER A 125 0.26 0.85 -8.47
N ARG A 126 0.60 0.00 -9.44
CA ARG A 126 0.12 0.11 -10.83
C ARG A 126 -1.40 0.04 -10.90
N ALA A 127 -2.01 -0.94 -10.23
CA ALA A 127 -3.46 -1.08 -10.19
C ALA A 127 -4.15 0.13 -9.54
N TRP A 128 -3.52 0.71 -8.50
CA TRP A 128 -4.04 1.89 -7.82
C TRP A 128 -3.96 3.15 -8.67
N ALA A 129 -2.85 3.38 -9.37
CA ALA A 129 -2.69 4.49 -10.30
C ALA A 129 -3.63 4.38 -11.53
N GLU A 130 -3.87 3.16 -12.03
CA GLU A 130 -4.86 2.93 -13.10
C GLU A 130 -6.31 3.20 -12.66
N TYR A 131 -6.60 3.09 -11.35
CA TYR A 131 -7.95 3.31 -10.83
C TYR A 131 -8.27 4.79 -10.60
N ALA A 132 -7.27 5.63 -10.35
CA ALA A 132 -7.49 7.04 -10.10
C ALA A 132 -8.04 7.75 -11.36
N GLU A 133 -9.11 8.53 -11.19
CA GLU A 133 -9.76 9.27 -12.28
C GLU A 133 -9.82 10.76 -11.94
N GLN A 134 -9.64 11.61 -12.96
CA GLN A 134 -9.76 13.07 -12.94
C GLN A 134 -8.77 13.80 -12.01
N ARG A 135 -8.72 13.43 -10.73
CA ARG A 135 -7.86 14.02 -9.71
C ARG A 135 -7.41 13.03 -8.64
N THR A 136 -6.25 13.32 -8.06
CA THR A 136 -5.72 12.63 -6.88
C THR A 136 -4.89 13.61 -6.04
N THR A 137 -4.44 13.17 -4.86
CA THR A 137 -3.52 13.94 -4.01
C THR A 137 -2.24 13.15 -3.78
N LEU A 138 -1.08 13.79 -3.92
CA LEU A 138 0.21 13.29 -3.47
C LEU A 138 0.55 13.91 -2.11
N ALA A 139 0.61 13.10 -1.07
CA ALA A 139 1.16 13.51 0.22
C ALA A 139 2.66 13.16 0.30
N THR A 140 3.51 14.16 0.50
CA THR A 140 4.96 13.99 0.53
C THR A 140 5.64 14.97 1.51
N HIS A 141 6.95 14.82 1.70
CA HIS A 141 7.74 15.74 2.51
C HIS A 141 8.23 16.95 1.70
N LYS A 142 8.83 17.94 2.38
CA LYS A 142 9.27 19.21 1.76
C LYS A 142 10.26 19.04 0.59
N GLY A 143 11.00 17.94 0.58
CA GLY A 143 11.93 17.60 -0.51
C GLY A 143 11.25 17.00 -1.74
N GLY A 144 9.93 16.82 -1.73
CA GLY A 144 9.19 16.13 -2.77
C GLY A 144 9.23 14.60 -2.61
N PRO A 145 8.59 13.86 -3.54
CA PRO A 145 8.60 12.41 -3.52
C PRO A 145 10.01 11.84 -3.74
N ALA A 146 10.33 10.72 -3.10
CA ALA A 146 11.61 10.06 -3.27
C ALA A 146 11.76 9.49 -4.69
N THR A 147 12.92 9.68 -5.31
CA THR A 147 13.22 9.26 -6.70
C THR A 147 12.98 7.76 -6.92
N GLU A 148 13.32 6.95 -5.92
CA GLU A 148 13.21 5.49 -5.98
C GLU A 148 11.86 4.93 -5.51
N SER A 149 10.89 5.80 -5.21
CA SER A 149 9.57 5.38 -4.73
C SER A 149 8.69 4.79 -5.84
N PHE A 150 7.75 3.93 -5.47
CA PHE A 150 6.70 3.45 -6.38
C PHE A 150 5.92 4.60 -7.02
N TYR A 151 5.66 5.67 -6.25
CA TYR A 151 5.04 6.87 -6.80
C TYR A 151 5.81 7.41 -8.01
N LYS A 152 7.12 7.67 -7.85
CA LYS A 152 7.93 8.24 -8.95
C LYS A 152 8.12 7.28 -10.11
N LYS A 153 8.31 5.99 -9.84
CA LYS A 153 8.65 5.00 -10.86
C LYS A 153 7.46 4.42 -11.60
N ILE A 154 6.28 4.39 -10.97
CA ILE A 154 5.11 3.64 -11.46
C ILE A 154 3.87 4.54 -11.48
N GLU A 155 3.49 5.12 -10.34
CA GLU A 155 2.18 5.78 -10.22
C GLU A 155 2.12 7.08 -11.02
N GLU A 156 3.10 7.98 -10.84
CA GLU A 156 3.13 9.30 -11.48
C GLU A 156 3.12 9.20 -13.02
N PRO A 157 3.93 8.36 -13.69
CA PRO A 157 3.84 8.18 -15.13
C PRO A 157 2.45 7.74 -15.61
N ILE A 158 1.79 6.84 -14.87
CA ILE A 158 0.45 6.35 -15.21
C ILE A 158 -0.59 7.47 -15.05
N LEU A 159 -0.55 8.19 -13.94
CA LEU A 159 -1.45 9.31 -13.65
C LEU A 159 -1.32 10.41 -14.71
N GLN A 160 -0.10 10.78 -15.08
CA GLN A 160 0.19 11.77 -16.11
C GLN A 160 -0.34 11.33 -17.48
N ARG A 161 -0.06 10.08 -17.87
CA ARG A 161 -0.56 9.50 -19.12
C ARG A 161 -2.08 9.49 -19.19
N ASN A 162 -2.75 9.27 -18.06
CA ASN A 162 -4.22 9.24 -17.96
C ASN A 162 -4.84 10.63 -17.78
N GLY A 163 -4.04 11.70 -17.76
CA GLY A 163 -4.54 13.07 -17.59
C GLY A 163 -5.11 13.35 -16.19
N VAL A 164 -4.70 12.60 -15.17
CA VAL A 164 -5.16 12.80 -13.78
C VAL A 164 -4.45 14.01 -13.18
N SER A 165 -5.22 14.98 -12.67
CA SER A 165 -4.69 16.13 -11.94
C SER A 165 -4.14 15.71 -10.57
N ILE A 166 -2.91 16.11 -10.25
CA ILE A 166 -2.25 15.73 -8.99
C ILE A 166 -2.11 16.97 -8.10
N THR A 167 -2.82 17.00 -6.97
CA THR A 167 -2.61 18.01 -5.94
C THR A 167 -1.42 17.59 -5.07
N ILE A 168 -0.37 18.40 -4.97
CA ILE A 168 0.84 18.07 -4.20
C ILE A 168 0.78 18.74 -2.82
N GLU A 169 0.87 17.94 -1.76
CA GLU A 169 0.99 18.38 -0.37
C GLU A 169 2.38 17.99 0.15
N ASN A 170 3.31 18.95 0.21
CA ASN A 170 4.72 18.72 0.52
C ASN A 170 5.14 19.24 1.91
N ASN A 171 4.20 19.48 2.81
CA ASN A 171 4.47 20.08 4.13
C ASN A 171 4.57 19.03 5.25
N HIS A 172 4.69 17.74 4.92
CA HIS A 172 4.74 16.69 5.91
C HIS A 172 6.18 16.36 6.35
N PRO A 173 6.41 15.94 7.60
CA PRO A 173 7.74 15.51 8.02
C PRO A 173 8.13 14.21 7.30
N LYS A 174 9.42 14.04 7.00
CA LYS A 174 9.96 12.80 6.43
C LYS A 174 9.60 11.60 7.34
N GLY A 175 9.17 10.50 6.73
CA GLY A 175 8.93 9.23 7.41
C GLY A 175 10.19 8.39 7.52
N PRO A 176 10.14 7.28 8.28
CA PRO A 176 11.16 6.23 8.19
C PRO A 176 11.18 5.61 6.78
N ASP A 177 12.38 5.27 6.29
CA ASP A 177 12.63 4.67 4.96
C ASP A 177 12.42 3.14 4.96
#